data_AF-A0A497GPV0-F1
#
_entry.id   AF-A0A497GPV0-F1
#
_cell.length_a   1.000
_cell.length_b   1.000
_cell.length_c   1.000
_cell.angle_alpha   90.00
_cell.angle_beta   90.00
_cell.angle_gamma   90.00
#
_symmetry.space_group_name_H-M   'P 1'
#
loop_
_entity.id
_entity.type
_entity.pdbx_description
1 polymer ?
#
loop_
_entity_poly.entity_id
_entity_poly.type
_entity_poly.pdbx_seq_one_letter_code
_entity_poly.pdbx_strand_id
1 'polypeptide(L)'
;MFDLRLLSRRLPLTRNELVAILDYAYGANIKEGYMMPDLIVVIVLDKEDFEARKEHEGIEGEIYSFYIAEPVDTIVLRGDLPVNFIVHEVLKQMRVIAQYRIMGIIDYDEAEEWAKQKFMSALAYMARVA
;
A
#
# COMPACT_ATOMS: atom_id res chain seq x y z
N MET A 1 -6.11 9.55 -6.15
CA MET A 1 -4.87 10.08 -6.74
C MET A 1 -3.70 9.78 -5.79
N PHE A 2 -2.53 9.43 -6.30
CA PHE A 2 -1.38 9.02 -5.47
C PHE A 2 -0.27 10.08 -5.47
N ASP A 3 0.21 10.49 -4.29
CA ASP A 3 1.48 11.23 -4.14
C ASP A 3 2.60 10.24 -3.80
N LEU A 4 3.46 9.94 -4.80
CA LEU A 4 4.51 8.93 -4.69
C LEU A 4 5.87 9.56 -4.39
N ARG A 5 6.40 9.27 -3.20
CA ARG A 5 7.72 9.69 -2.71
C ARG A 5 8.67 8.50 -2.66
N LEU A 6 9.40 8.30 -3.75
CA LEU A 6 10.38 7.22 -3.88
C LEU A 6 11.74 7.68 -3.34
N LEU A 7 12.00 7.40 -2.06
CA LEU A 7 13.24 7.78 -1.38
C LEU A 7 14.24 6.61 -1.30
N SER A 8 13.76 5.38 -1.46
CA SER A 8 14.61 4.18 -1.54
C SER A 8 15.40 4.12 -2.85
N ARG A 9 16.68 3.74 -2.75
CA ARG A 9 17.53 3.46 -3.92
C ARG A 9 17.45 2.01 -4.41
N ARG A 10 16.80 1.13 -3.64
CA ARG A 10 16.78 -0.32 -3.85
C ARG A 10 15.44 -0.87 -4.35
N LEU A 11 14.47 0.02 -4.60
CA LEU A 11 13.14 -0.36 -5.08
C LEU A 11 13.22 -1.25 -6.33
N PRO A 12 12.80 -2.53 -6.26
CA PRO A 12 12.85 -3.43 -7.41
C PRO A 12 11.72 -3.20 -8.43
N LEU A 13 10.95 -2.13 -8.24
CA LEU A 13 9.85 -1.70 -9.10
C LEU A 13 10.15 -0.32 -9.68
N THR A 14 9.78 -0.12 -10.93
CA THR A 14 9.69 1.21 -11.52
C THR A 14 8.53 2.00 -10.90
N ARG A 15 8.54 3.32 -11.08
CA ARG A 15 7.42 4.18 -10.68
C ARG A 15 6.11 3.74 -11.33
N ASN A 16 6.13 3.37 -12.62
CA ASN A 16 4.93 2.95 -13.36
C ASN A 16 4.36 1.64 -12.82
N GLU A 17 5.21 0.66 -12.51
CA GLU A 17 4.76 -0.60 -11.91
C GLU A 17 4.10 -0.37 -10.54
N LEU A 18 4.69 0.49 -9.70
CA LEU A 18 4.08 0.85 -8.42
C LEU A 18 2.73 1.56 -8.60
N VAL A 19 2.63 2.51 -9.53
CA VAL A 19 1.36 3.17 -9.89
C VAL A 19 0.34 2.13 -10.35
N ALA A 20 0.74 1.19 -11.20
CA ALA A 20 -0.15 0.16 -11.72
C ALA A 20 -0.74 -0.74 -10.62
N ILE A 21 0.07 -1.14 -9.64
CA ILE A 21 -0.40 -1.91 -8.49
C ILE A 21 -1.39 -1.09 -7.66
N LEU A 22 -1.07 0.18 -7.39
CA LEU A 22 -1.91 1.10 -6.62
C LEU A 22 -3.26 1.36 -7.31
N ASP A 23 -3.25 1.64 -8.62
CA ASP A 23 -4.45 1.84 -9.44
C ASP A 23 -5.33 0.58 -9.47
N TYR A 24 -4.71 -0.59 -9.61
CA TYR A 24 -5.42 -1.86 -9.53
C TYR A 24 -6.11 -2.02 -8.17
N ALA A 25 -5.38 -1.81 -7.08
CA ALA A 25 -5.90 -1.96 -5.72
C ALA A 25 -7.05 -0.98 -5.44
N TYR A 26 -6.90 0.27 -5.87
CA TYR A 26 -7.90 1.32 -5.76
C TYR A 26 -9.18 0.97 -6.52
N GLY A 27 -9.05 0.60 -7.79
CA GLY A 27 -10.18 0.23 -8.63
C GLY A 27 -10.86 -1.06 -8.16
N ALA A 28 -10.12 -2.03 -7.62
CA ALA A 28 -10.68 -3.25 -7.07
C ALA A 28 -11.54 -2.98 -5.83
N ASN A 29 -11.07 -2.14 -4.91
CA ASN A 29 -11.85 -1.75 -3.72
C ASN A 29 -13.13 -0.99 -4.10
N ILE A 30 -13.06 -0.06 -5.05
CA ILE A 30 -14.26 0.65 -5.55
C ILE A 30 -15.28 -0.32 -6.14
N LYS A 31 -14.84 -1.28 -6.97
CA LYS A 31 -15.74 -2.29 -7.57
C LYS A 31 -16.44 -3.16 -6.53
N GLU A 32 -15.82 -3.35 -5.37
CA GLU A 32 -16.39 -4.09 -4.24
C GLU A 32 -17.25 -3.21 -3.32
N GLY A 33 -17.47 -1.95 -3.68
CA GLY A 33 -18.36 -1.02 -2.96
C GLY A 33 -17.66 -0.17 -1.91
N TYR A 34 -16.32 -0.17 -1.87
CA TYR A 34 -15.60 0.64 -0.90
C TYR A 34 -15.44 2.10 -1.33
N MET A 35 -15.50 3.01 -0.36
CA MET A 35 -15.13 4.41 -0.54
C MET A 35 -13.62 4.54 -0.32
N MET A 36 -12.93 4.99 -1.38
CA MET A 36 -11.50 5.24 -1.32
C MET A 36 -11.22 6.74 -1.10
N PRO A 37 -10.17 7.11 -0.37
CA PRO A 37 -9.77 8.50 -0.22
C PRO A 37 -9.35 9.12 -1.56
N ASP A 38 -9.54 10.44 -1.70
CA ASP A 38 -9.16 11.18 -2.90
C ASP A 38 -7.64 11.25 -3.10
N LEU A 39 -6.89 11.28 -1.99
CA LEU A 39 -5.43 11.33 -1.96
C LEU A 39 -4.85 10.29 -1.01
N ILE A 40 -3.92 9.48 -1.52
CA ILE A 40 -3.08 8.59 -0.71
C ILE A 40 -1.62 8.98 -0.95
N VAL A 41 -0.88 9.25 0.11
CA VAL A 41 0.57 9.45 0.04
C VAL A 41 1.26 8.12 0.21
N VAL A 42 2.17 7.78 -0.70
CA VAL A 42 2.95 6.55 -0.64
C VAL A 42 4.43 6.91 -0.55
N ILE A 43 5.05 6.56 0.57
CA ILE A 43 6.45 6.83 0.85
C ILE A 43 7.21 5.51 0.79
N VAL A 44 8.24 5.44 -0.05
CA VAL A 44 9.09 4.26 -0.17
C VAL A 44 10.46 4.59 0.40
N LEU A 45 10.87 3.89 1.45
CA LEU A 45 12.09 4.15 2.23
C LEU A 45 13.09 3.00 2.10
N ASP A 46 14.38 3.30 2.27
CA ASP A 46 15.37 2.26 2.53
C ASP A 46 15.17 1.67 3.93
N LYS A 47 15.63 0.43 4.15
CA LYS A 47 15.44 -0.30 5.43
C LYS A 47 15.84 0.53 6.65
N GLU A 48 16.99 1.18 6.60
CA GLU A 48 17.54 1.96 7.71
C GLU A 48 16.59 3.11 8.10
N ASP A 49 16.12 3.87 7.12
CA ASP A 49 15.15 4.97 7.31
C ASP A 49 13.78 4.45 7.79
N PHE A 50 13.36 3.28 7.29
CA PHE A 50 12.11 2.66 7.69
C PHE A 50 12.14 2.24 9.17
N GLU A 51 13.17 1.52 9.61
CA GLU A 51 13.31 1.07 10.99
C GLU A 51 13.44 2.25 11.96
N ALA A 52 14.18 3.30 11.57
CA ALA A 52 14.30 4.52 12.39
C ALA A 52 12.93 5.18 12.62
N ARG A 53 12.08 5.26 11.59
CA ARG A 53 10.71 5.81 11.74
C ARG A 53 9.81 4.89 12.55
N LYS A 54 9.91 3.58 12.33
CA LYS A 54 9.13 2.58 13.06
C LYS A 54 9.33 2.66 14.58
N GLU A 55 10.59 2.86 15.02
CA GLU A 55 10.93 3.03 16.43
C GLU A 55 10.35 4.33 17.03
N HIS A 56 10.33 5.41 16.25
CA HIS A 56 9.76 6.70 16.68
C HIS A 56 8.22 6.72 16.70
N GLU A 57 7.58 5.93 15.85
CA GLU A 57 6.14 5.99 15.62
C GLU A 57 5.38 4.79 16.23
N GLY A 58 6.08 3.81 16.84
CA GLY A 58 5.48 2.75 17.65
C GLY A 58 4.74 1.67 16.85
N ILE A 59 5.23 1.34 15.66
CA ILE A 59 4.49 0.51 14.69
C ILE A 59 5.09 -0.88 14.60
N GLU A 60 4.23 -1.89 14.42
CA GLU A 60 4.63 -3.27 14.20
C GLU A 60 4.44 -3.65 12.70
N GLY A 61 5.40 -4.39 12.11
CA GLY A 61 5.36 -4.82 10.70
C GLY A 61 6.57 -4.41 9.84
N GLU A 62 6.68 -4.97 8.62
CA GLU A 62 7.70 -4.60 7.60
C GLU A 62 7.19 -3.57 6.57
N ILE A 63 5.88 -3.32 6.58
CA ILE A 63 5.15 -2.26 5.87
C ILE A 63 4.01 -1.83 6.80
N TYR A 64 3.70 -0.53 6.85
CA TYR A 64 2.57 -0.04 7.62
C TYR A 64 1.87 1.14 6.93
N SER A 65 0.57 1.29 7.20
CA SER A 65 -0.21 2.48 6.86
C SER A 65 -0.40 3.36 8.10
N PHE A 66 -0.20 4.67 7.97
CA PHE A 66 -0.65 5.63 8.97
C PHE A 66 -1.96 6.29 8.57
N TYR A 67 -2.89 6.26 9.51
CA TYR A 67 -4.07 7.10 9.55
C TYR A 67 -3.69 8.39 10.27
N ILE A 68 -2.82 9.20 9.66
CA ILE A 68 -2.53 10.50 10.23
C ILE A 68 -3.81 11.32 10.10
N ALA A 69 -4.22 11.89 11.24
CA ALA A 69 -5.35 12.78 11.39
C ALA A 69 -5.60 13.59 10.12
N GLU A 70 -6.87 13.63 9.73
CA GLU A 70 -7.40 14.20 8.48
C GLU A 70 -6.52 15.31 7.86
N PRO A 71 -6.20 15.22 6.54
CA PRO A 71 -7.02 14.54 5.53
C PRO A 71 -6.31 13.44 4.70
N VAL A 72 -5.09 13.00 5.01
CA VAL A 72 -4.30 12.19 4.06
C VAL A 72 -3.87 10.82 4.60
N ASP A 73 -4.41 9.76 4.00
CA ASP A 73 -3.97 8.39 4.26
C ASP A 73 -2.56 8.18 3.71
N THR A 74 -1.66 7.64 4.53
CA THR A 74 -0.26 7.46 4.16
C THR A 74 0.15 5.99 4.24
N ILE A 75 0.75 5.46 3.18
CA ILE A 75 1.37 4.12 3.15
C ILE A 75 2.88 4.30 3.16
N VAL A 76 3.58 3.63 4.08
CA VAL A 76 5.04 3.61 4.12
C VAL A 76 5.55 2.22 3.79
N LEU A 77 6.34 2.12 2.73
CA LEU A 77 6.86 0.88 2.16
C LEU A 77 8.37 0.78 2.36
N ARG A 78 8.86 -0.42 2.65
CA ARG A 78 10.27 -0.75 2.48
C ARG A 78 10.58 -1.04 1.01
N GLY A 79 11.49 -0.26 0.43
CA GLY A 79 11.90 -0.40 -0.96
C GLY A 79 12.90 -1.53 -1.19
N ASP A 80 13.48 -2.13 -0.15
CA ASP A 80 14.43 -3.24 -0.30
C ASP A 80 13.76 -4.63 -0.33
N LEU A 81 12.42 -4.68 -0.24
CA LEU A 81 11.67 -5.92 -0.24
C LEU A 81 11.48 -6.49 -1.67
N PRO A 82 11.41 -7.81 -1.84
CA PRO A 82 11.09 -8.42 -3.12
C PRO A 82 9.73 -7.94 -3.68
N VAL A 83 9.61 -7.89 -5.01
CA VAL A 83 8.41 -7.41 -5.72
C VAL A 83 7.11 -8.06 -5.23
N ASN A 84 7.13 -9.39 -5.02
CA ASN A 84 5.96 -10.11 -4.54
C ASN A 84 5.52 -9.65 -3.14
N PHE A 85 6.45 -9.31 -2.24
CA PHE A 85 6.12 -8.76 -0.93
C PHE A 85 5.52 -7.36 -1.06
N ILE A 86 6.13 -6.49 -1.87
CA ILE A 86 5.63 -5.12 -2.08
C ILE A 86 4.20 -5.15 -2.64
N VAL A 87 3.94 -5.97 -3.66
CA VAL A 87 2.62 -6.09 -4.28
C VAL A 87 1.57 -6.54 -3.25
N HIS A 88 1.89 -7.58 -2.48
CA HIS A 88 0.99 -8.11 -1.47
C HIS A 88 0.66 -7.07 -0.40
N GLU A 89 1.69 -6.40 0.13
CA GLU A 89 1.50 -5.39 1.16
C GLU A 89 0.76 -4.16 0.64
N VAL A 90 1.03 -3.69 -0.59
CA VAL A 90 0.24 -2.59 -1.18
C VAL A 90 -1.24 -2.97 -1.25
N LEU A 91 -1.57 -4.19 -1.70
CA LEU A 91 -2.96 -4.66 -1.73
C LEU A 91 -3.58 -4.65 -0.33
N LYS A 92 -2.88 -5.23 0.65
CA LYS A 92 -3.32 -5.29 2.04
C LYS A 92 -3.57 -3.89 2.61
N GLN A 93 -2.58 -3.00 2.57
CA GLN A 93 -2.70 -1.66 3.14
C GLN A 93 -3.81 -0.85 2.47
N MET A 94 -3.98 -0.98 1.15
CA MET A 94 -5.08 -0.34 0.42
C MET A 94 -6.45 -0.85 0.89
N ARG A 95 -6.58 -2.14 1.21
CA ARG A 95 -7.80 -2.72 1.76
C ARG A 95 -8.07 -2.23 3.17
N VAL A 96 -7.06 -2.19 4.04
CA VAL A 96 -7.23 -1.66 5.40
C VAL A 96 -7.69 -0.19 5.36
N ILE A 97 -7.10 0.63 4.47
CA ILE A 97 -7.53 2.02 4.28
C ILE A 97 -9.00 2.10 3.86
N ALA A 98 -9.39 1.28 2.89
CA ALA A 98 -10.76 1.22 2.38
C ALA A 98 -11.78 0.87 3.49
N GLN A 99 -11.46 -0.16 4.29
CA GLN A 99 -12.28 -0.59 5.41
C GLN A 99 -12.41 0.48 6.48
N TYR A 100 -11.29 1.10 6.86
CA TYR A 100 -11.26 2.11 7.90
C TYR A 100 -12.15 3.30 7.53
N ARG A 101 -12.14 3.74 6.26
CA ARG A 101 -12.94 4.87 5.79
C ARG A 101 -14.45 4.64 5.83
N ILE A 102 -14.91 3.41 5.64
CA ILE A 102 -16.35 3.11 5.67
C ILE A 102 -16.81 2.71 7.06
N MET A 103 -16.05 1.85 7.73
CA MET A 103 -16.50 1.13 8.91
C MET A 103 -15.88 1.67 10.20
N GLY A 104 -14.81 2.48 10.11
CA GLY A 104 -14.00 2.84 11.27
C GLY A 104 -13.26 1.65 11.89
N ILE A 105 -13.12 0.55 11.14
CA ILE A 105 -12.54 -0.72 11.58
C ILE A 105 -11.25 -0.98 10.80
N ILE A 106 -10.24 -1.45 11.52
CA ILE A 106 -8.98 -1.96 10.98
C ILE A 106 -9.00 -3.48 11.16
N ASP A 107 -9.16 -4.23 10.07
CA ASP A 107 -9.14 -5.69 10.07
C ASP A 107 -8.02 -6.20 9.15
N TYR A 108 -6.86 -6.46 9.76
CA TYR A 108 -5.68 -6.91 9.03
C TYR A 108 -5.81 -8.34 8.51
N ASP A 109 -6.63 -9.20 9.12
CA ASP A 109 -6.80 -10.59 8.72
C ASP A 109 -7.69 -10.68 7.47
N GLU A 110 -8.78 -9.90 7.41
CA GLU A 110 -9.58 -9.79 6.18
C GLU A 110 -8.77 -9.17 5.05
N ALA A 111 -8.01 -8.11 5.34
CA ALA A 111 -7.18 -7.45 4.35
C ALA A 111 -6.08 -8.35 3.79
N GLU A 112 -5.49 -9.20 4.64
CA GLU A 112 -4.54 -10.24 4.26
C GLU A 112 -5.16 -11.26 3.31
N GLU A 113 -6.32 -11.84 3.66
CA GLU A 113 -7.00 -12.81 2.81
C GLU A 113 -7.46 -12.20 1.48
N TRP A 114 -7.94 -10.96 1.51
CA TRP A 114 -8.27 -10.21 0.31
C TRP A 114 -7.03 -10.00 -0.58
N ALA A 115 -5.90 -9.58 0.00
CA ALA A 115 -4.66 -9.38 -0.75
C ALA A 115 -4.18 -10.66 -1.45
N LYS A 116 -4.22 -11.80 -0.76
CA LYS A 116 -3.92 -13.12 -1.34
C LYS A 116 -4.82 -13.44 -2.53
N GLN A 117 -6.13 -13.20 -2.42
CA GLN A 117 -7.09 -13.46 -3.51
C GLN A 117 -6.83 -12.58 -4.74
N LYS A 118 -6.42 -11.32 -4.53
CA LYS A 118 -6.18 -10.36 -5.63
C LYS A 118 -4.76 -10.41 -6.20
N PHE A 119 -3.83 -11.07 -5.49
CA PHE A 119 -2.40 -11.03 -5.76
C PHE A 119 -2.02 -11.29 -7.24
N MET A 120 -2.47 -12.42 -7.79
CA MET A 120 -2.15 -12.79 -9.18
C MET A 120 -2.76 -11.84 -10.20
N SER A 121 -3.95 -11.32 -9.91
CA SER A 121 -4.63 -10.35 -10.79
C SER A 121 -3.91 -9.00 -10.79
N ALA A 122 -3.39 -8.58 -9.63
CA ALA A 122 -2.59 -7.36 -9.51
C ALA A 122 -1.27 -7.48 -10.29
N LEU A 123 -0.55 -8.60 -10.17
CA LEU A 123 0.67 -8.86 -10.94
C LEU A 123 0.40 -8.88 -12.44
N ALA A 124 -0.66 -9.55 -12.88
CA ALA A 124 -1.05 -9.61 -14.28
C ALA A 124 -1.45 -8.23 -14.82
N TYR A 125 -2.12 -7.41 -14.00
CA TYR A 125 -2.46 -6.03 -14.36
C TYR A 125 -1.20 -5.19 -14.54
N MET A 126 -0.30 -5.20 -13.55
CA MET A 126 0.97 -4.48 -13.57
C MET A 126 1.77 -4.81 -14.84
N ALA A 127 1.97 -6.10 -15.14
CA ALA A 127 2.71 -6.53 -16.32
C ALA A 127 2.09 -6.09 -17.66
N ARG A 128 0.79 -5.75 -17.67
CA ARG A 128 0.07 -5.32 -18.88
C ARG A 128 0.13 -3.80 -19.09
N VAL A 129 0.18 -3.01 -18.03
CA VAL A 129 -0.01 -1.55 -18.10
C VAL A 129 1.23 -0.73 -17.72
N ALA A 130 2.26 -1.37 -17.16
CA ALA A 130 3.50 -0.71 -16.74
C ALA A 130 4.45 -0.36 -17.88
#